data_AF-A0A9X1IL29-F1
#
_entry.id   AF-A0A9X1IL29-F1
#
_cell.length_a   1.000
_cell.length_b   1.000
_cell.length_c   1.000
_cell.angle_alpha   90.00
_cell.angle_beta   90.00
_cell.angle_gamma   90.00
#
_symmetry.space_group_name_H-M   'P 1'
#
loop_
_entity.id
_entity.type
_entity.pdbx_description
1 polymer ?
#
loop_
_entity_poly.entity_id
_entity_poly.type
_entity_poly.pdbx_seq_one_letter_code
_entity_poly.pdbx_strand_id
1 'polypeptide(L)'
;MVVYLALNLFDRRTSQRSLPLAVQRDIRALFGSHKAAIGRAQAALIAIGDPVLTATATNVGASRGDGVLDARDGDYTFHVALLPRQPVPLRILLGCAERLEPLPPDADLIKVHGFGDRVSYLAFEGFQNRALPTLARRTVVDLRRRRVSEVPVDTADGRRVLLGKASLMPTAMGGRDRQERFDDGLRERGVFTQSGLGPGLRVLTRRLVDAGVLTGRTSAAGTRC
;
A
#
# COMPACT_ATOMS: atom_id res chain seq x y z
N MET A 1 -10.28 2.70 -19.23
CA MET A 1 -10.59 1.61 -20.19
C MET A 1 -9.51 0.53 -20.27
N VAL A 2 -8.21 0.84 -20.49
CA VAL A 2 -7.16 -0.20 -20.62
C VAL A 2 -7.08 -1.14 -19.41
N VAL A 3 -7.17 -0.62 -18.18
CA VAL A 3 -7.19 -1.44 -16.95
C VAL A 3 -8.33 -2.46 -16.99
N TYR A 4 -9.55 -2.01 -17.27
CA TYR A 4 -10.73 -2.87 -17.40
C TYR A 4 -10.51 -3.97 -18.44
N LEU A 5 -10.05 -3.60 -19.64
CA LEU A 5 -9.81 -4.56 -20.72
C LEU A 5 -8.74 -5.58 -20.37
N ALA A 6 -7.62 -5.13 -19.77
CA ALA A 6 -6.53 -6.01 -19.33
C ALA A 6 -7.01 -7.03 -18.31
N LEU A 7 -7.74 -6.60 -17.28
CA LEU A 7 -8.23 -7.50 -16.26
C LEU A 7 -9.30 -8.46 -16.80
N ASN A 8 -10.18 -8.04 -17.71
CA ASN A 8 -11.18 -8.91 -18.33
C ASN A 8 -10.55 -10.01 -19.22
N LEU A 9 -9.28 -9.92 -19.61
CA LEU A 9 -8.62 -11.00 -20.37
C LEU A 9 -8.45 -12.30 -19.56
N PHE A 10 -8.46 -12.21 -18.22
CA PHE A 10 -8.42 -13.37 -17.34
C PHE A 10 -9.78 -14.07 -17.24
N ASP A 11 -10.87 -13.37 -17.53
CA ASP A 11 -12.20 -13.95 -17.58
C ASP A 11 -12.38 -14.62 -18.94
N ARG A 12 -12.97 -15.83 -18.96
CA ARG A 12 -13.17 -16.62 -20.18
C ARG A 12 -13.70 -15.73 -21.30
N ARG A 13 -13.00 -15.71 -22.45
CA ARG A 13 -13.26 -14.87 -23.64
C ARG A 13 -14.70 -14.37 -23.71
N THR A 14 -14.99 -13.23 -23.08
CA THR A 14 -16.23 -12.52 -23.32
C THR A 14 -16.21 -12.08 -24.77
N SER A 15 -17.13 -12.64 -25.57
CA SER A 15 -17.30 -12.20 -26.95
C SER A 15 -17.55 -10.69 -26.95
N GLN A 16 -17.10 -9.97 -27.98
CA GLN A 16 -17.38 -8.53 -28.09
C GLN A 16 -18.87 -8.21 -27.93
N ARG A 17 -19.74 -9.11 -28.41
CA ARG A 17 -21.20 -8.97 -28.37
C ARG A 17 -21.79 -9.11 -26.97
N SER A 18 -21.10 -9.77 -26.05
CA SER A 18 -21.54 -9.93 -24.65
C SER A 18 -21.10 -8.77 -23.75
N LEU A 19 -20.28 -7.84 -24.25
CA LEU A 19 -19.93 -6.63 -23.50
C LEU A 19 -21.11 -5.65 -23.46
N PRO A 20 -21.31 -4.90 -22.37
CA PRO A 20 -22.30 -3.83 -22.33
C PRO A 20 -22.12 -2.83 -23.48
N LEU A 21 -23.22 -2.30 -24.02
CA LEU A 21 -23.18 -1.39 -25.18
C LEU A 21 -22.32 -0.14 -24.94
N ALA A 22 -22.29 0.38 -23.71
CA ALA A 22 -21.42 1.49 -23.33
C ALA A 22 -19.92 1.14 -23.54
N VAL A 23 -19.50 -0.04 -23.07
CA VAL A 23 -18.12 -0.54 -23.23
C VAL A 23 -17.79 -0.77 -24.70
N GLN A 24 -18.74 -1.28 -25.50
CA GLN A 24 -18.53 -1.45 -26.94
C GLN A 24 -18.30 -0.11 -27.66
N ARG A 25 -19.07 0.93 -27.31
CA ARG A 25 -18.93 2.28 -27.85
C ARG A 25 -17.58 2.88 -27.48
N ASP A 26 -17.17 2.77 -26.22
CA ASP A 26 -15.88 3.23 -25.74
C ASP A 26 -14.71 2.51 -26.43
N ILE A 27 -14.82 1.19 -26.65
CA ILE A 27 -13.81 0.42 -27.40
C ILE A 27 -13.63 0.99 -28.79
N ARG A 28 -14.72 1.27 -29.51
CA ARG A 28 -14.67 1.84 -30.86
C ARG A 28 -14.08 3.26 -30.83
N ALA A 29 -14.50 4.10 -29.88
CA ALA A 29 -14.02 5.47 -29.77
C ALA A 29 -12.52 5.57 -29.41
N LEU A 30 -12.04 4.74 -28.48
CA LEU A 30 -10.68 4.83 -27.93
C LEU A 30 -9.64 3.97 -28.66
N PHE A 31 -10.08 2.88 -29.32
CA PHE A 31 -9.19 1.89 -29.93
C PHE A 31 -9.52 1.59 -31.40
N GLY A 32 -10.62 2.12 -31.94
CA GLY A 32 -11.08 1.89 -33.30
C GLY A 32 -11.72 0.51 -33.49
N SER A 33 -11.06 -0.55 -33.03
CA SER A 33 -11.56 -1.93 -33.12
C SER A 33 -11.36 -2.73 -31.83
N HIS A 34 -12.19 -3.76 -31.65
CA HIS A 34 -12.05 -4.71 -30.56
C HIS A 34 -10.70 -5.43 -30.60
N LYS A 35 -10.23 -5.83 -31.79
CA LYS A 35 -8.91 -6.47 -31.96
C LYS A 35 -7.78 -5.57 -31.46
N ALA A 36 -7.81 -4.28 -31.81
CA ALA A 36 -6.81 -3.32 -31.34
C ALA A 36 -6.88 -3.11 -29.83
N ALA A 37 -8.09 -3.05 -29.26
CA ALA A 37 -8.30 -2.93 -27.82
C ALA A 37 -7.70 -4.11 -27.04
N ILE A 38 -7.97 -5.34 -27.50
CA ILE A 38 -7.39 -6.56 -26.93
C ILE A 38 -5.87 -6.59 -27.07
N GLY A 39 -5.34 -6.21 -28.24
CA GLY A 39 -3.90 -6.12 -28.45
C GLY A 39 -3.21 -5.15 -27.49
N ARG A 40 -3.79 -3.96 -27.25
CA ARG A 40 -3.26 -3.01 -26.25
C ARG A 40 -3.36 -3.53 -24.83
N ALA A 41 -4.46 -4.22 -24.49
CA ALA A 41 -4.64 -4.82 -23.17
C ALA A 41 -3.62 -5.94 -22.89
N GLN A 42 -3.35 -6.80 -23.87
CA GLN A 42 -2.31 -7.83 -23.79
C GLN A 42 -0.92 -7.23 -23.67
N ALA A 43 -0.59 -6.22 -24.49
CA ALA A 43 0.67 -5.52 -24.40
C ALA A 43 0.87 -4.88 -23.02
N ALA A 44 -0.18 -4.29 -22.44
CA ALA A 44 -0.12 -3.73 -21.09
C ALA A 44 0.10 -4.80 -20.01
N LEU A 45 -0.53 -5.97 -20.11
CA LEU A 45 -0.30 -7.09 -19.19
C LEU A 45 1.13 -7.64 -19.29
N ILE A 46 1.71 -7.70 -20.49
CA ILE A 46 3.10 -8.12 -20.67
C ILE A 46 4.03 -7.05 -20.08
N ALA A 47 3.75 -5.78 -20.35
CA ALA A 47 4.61 -4.67 -19.94
C ALA A 47 4.69 -4.50 -18.42
N ILE A 48 3.65 -4.81 -17.63
CA ILE A 48 3.75 -4.77 -16.16
C ILE A 48 4.73 -5.79 -15.58
N GLY A 49 5.15 -6.78 -16.36
CA GLY A 49 6.22 -7.69 -15.98
C GLY A 49 7.62 -7.06 -16.05
N ASP A 50 7.75 -5.86 -16.63
CA ASP A 50 8.98 -5.08 -16.67
C ASP A 50 9.19 -4.31 -15.35
N PRO A 51 10.25 -4.63 -14.57
CA PRO A 51 10.62 -3.89 -13.37
C PRO A 51 10.76 -2.38 -13.56
N VAL A 52 11.27 -1.94 -14.72
CA VAL A 52 11.52 -0.52 -15.03
C VAL A 52 10.20 0.24 -15.18
N LEU A 53 9.21 -0.39 -15.80
CA LEU A 53 7.88 0.21 -15.92
C LEU A 53 7.23 0.37 -14.55
N THR A 54 7.32 -0.65 -13.70
CA THR A 54 6.76 -0.58 -12.34
C THR A 54 7.45 0.49 -11.52
N ALA A 55 8.78 0.55 -11.52
CA ALA A 55 9.54 1.58 -10.82
C ALA A 55 9.20 3.00 -11.33
N THR A 56 9.03 3.17 -12.64
CA THR A 56 8.59 4.45 -13.21
C THR A 56 7.20 4.82 -12.71
N ALA A 57 6.28 3.86 -12.68
CA ALA A 57 4.91 4.07 -12.22
C ALA A 57 4.84 4.40 -10.72
N THR A 58 5.64 3.76 -9.87
CA THR A 58 5.72 4.10 -8.44
C THR A 58 6.29 5.51 -8.22
N ASN A 59 7.33 5.90 -8.96
CA ASN A 59 7.85 7.27 -8.94
C ASN A 59 6.79 8.31 -9.32
N VAL A 60 5.99 8.04 -10.36
CA VAL A 60 4.88 8.92 -10.77
C VAL A 60 3.79 8.99 -9.69
N GLY A 61 3.47 7.87 -9.03
CA GLY A 61 2.52 7.87 -7.92
C GLY A 61 3.03 8.68 -6.72
N ALA A 62 4.30 8.53 -6.37
CA ALA A 62 4.94 9.25 -5.28
C ALA A 62 5.03 10.76 -5.56
N SER A 63 5.42 11.17 -6.77
CA SER A 63 5.52 12.60 -7.13
C SER A 63 4.18 13.33 -7.14
N ARG A 64 3.07 12.60 -7.29
CA ARG A 64 1.70 13.13 -7.16
C ARG A 64 1.21 13.21 -5.71
N GLY A 65 1.98 12.71 -4.75
CA GLY A 65 1.56 12.57 -3.35
C GLY A 65 0.51 11.48 -3.14
N ASP A 66 0.37 10.54 -4.07
CA ASP A 66 -0.59 9.43 -3.95
C ASP A 66 -0.02 8.24 -3.15
N GLY A 67 1.21 8.36 -2.62
CA GLY A 67 1.87 7.35 -1.79
C GLY A 67 3.32 7.73 -1.43
N VAL A 68 3.98 6.87 -0.66
CA VAL A 68 5.37 7.02 -0.22
C VAL A 68 6.23 5.96 -0.89
N LEU A 69 7.31 6.40 -1.54
CA LEU A 69 8.35 5.53 -2.09
C LEU A 69 9.53 5.48 -1.11
N ASP A 70 9.89 4.29 -0.64
CA ASP A 70 11.10 4.09 0.14
C ASP A 70 12.29 3.93 -0.81
N ALA A 71 13.23 4.86 -0.74
CA ALA A 71 14.42 4.87 -1.59
C ALA A 71 15.41 3.72 -1.28
N ARG A 72 15.27 3.05 -0.13
CA ARG A 72 16.20 1.98 0.30
C ARG A 72 15.91 0.65 -0.39
N ASP A 73 14.65 0.25 -0.40
CA ASP A 73 14.20 -1.04 -0.94
C ASP A 73 13.33 -0.91 -2.21
N GLY A 74 12.95 0.32 -2.58
CA GLY A 74 12.10 0.61 -3.72
C GLY A 74 10.62 0.35 -3.46
N ASP A 75 10.24 0.10 -2.21
CA ASP A 75 8.85 -0.21 -1.86
C ASP A 75 7.98 1.04 -1.96
N TYR A 76 6.84 0.88 -2.61
CA TYR A 76 5.84 1.94 -2.75
C TYR A 76 4.59 1.62 -1.94
N THR A 77 4.31 2.41 -0.91
CA THR A 77 3.18 2.21 0.00
C THR A 77 2.17 3.35 -0.11
N PHE A 78 0.89 3.03 -0.18
CA PHE A 78 -0.18 4.01 -0.27
C PHE A 78 -1.47 3.52 0.41
N HIS A 79 -2.38 4.45 0.71
CA HIS A 79 -3.68 4.13 1.29
C HIS A 79 -4.61 3.47 0.28
N VAL A 80 -5.39 2.45 0.69
CA VAL A 80 -6.31 1.73 -0.21
C VAL A 80 -7.25 2.64 -1.01
N ALA A 81 -7.74 3.72 -0.39
CA ALA A 81 -8.61 4.71 -1.03
C ALA A 81 -7.97 5.43 -2.24
N LEU A 82 -6.65 5.41 -2.36
CA LEU A 82 -5.91 6.03 -3.47
C LEU A 82 -5.69 5.06 -4.64
N LEU A 83 -6.11 3.78 -4.54
CA LEU A 83 -5.98 2.79 -5.62
C LEU A 83 -6.53 3.31 -6.96
N PRO A 84 -7.71 3.95 -7.05
CA PRO A 84 -8.23 4.46 -8.33
C PRO A 84 -7.36 5.56 -8.97
N ARG A 85 -6.58 6.29 -8.16
CA ARG A 85 -5.69 7.38 -8.60
C ARG A 85 -4.33 6.89 -9.08
N GLN A 86 -3.98 5.64 -8.76
CA GLN A 86 -2.69 5.08 -9.12
C GLN A 86 -2.47 5.04 -10.64
N PRO A 87 -1.22 5.19 -11.11
CA PRO A 87 -0.88 5.01 -12.52
C PRO A 87 -1.40 3.70 -13.10
N VAL A 88 -1.71 3.71 -14.40
CA VAL A 88 -2.30 2.55 -15.10
C VAL A 88 -1.51 1.25 -14.88
N PRO A 89 -0.17 1.22 -14.97
CA PRO A 89 0.60 0.00 -14.72
C PRO A 89 0.36 -0.58 -13.32
N LEU A 90 0.36 0.27 -12.27
CA LEU A 90 0.10 -0.18 -10.90
C LEU A 90 -1.33 -0.70 -10.73
N ARG A 91 -2.34 -0.05 -11.34
CA ARG A 91 -3.72 -0.55 -11.27
C ARG A 91 -3.91 -1.91 -11.95
N ILE A 92 -3.21 -2.16 -13.06
CA ILE A 92 -3.22 -3.47 -13.71
C ILE A 92 -2.52 -4.49 -12.82
N LEU A 93 -1.33 -4.18 -12.29
CA LEU A 93 -0.57 -5.03 -11.38
C LEU A 93 -1.38 -5.42 -10.14
N LEU A 94 -2.06 -4.47 -9.52
CA LEU A 94 -2.93 -4.68 -8.36
C LEU A 94 -4.16 -5.52 -8.71
N GLY A 95 -4.77 -5.30 -9.88
CA GLY A 95 -5.86 -6.15 -10.36
C GLY A 95 -5.40 -7.58 -10.67
N CYS A 96 -4.14 -7.78 -11.09
CA CYS A 96 -3.55 -9.12 -11.19
C CYS A 96 -3.36 -9.76 -9.80
N ALA A 97 -2.95 -8.99 -8.79
CA ALA A 97 -2.86 -9.47 -7.41
C ALA A 97 -4.24 -9.88 -6.86
N GLU A 98 -5.28 -9.11 -7.18
CA GLU A 98 -6.66 -9.36 -6.77
C GLU A 98 -7.22 -10.69 -7.32
N ARG A 99 -6.66 -11.21 -8.42
CA ARG A 99 -7.00 -12.56 -8.93
C ARG A 99 -6.48 -13.70 -8.06
N LEU A 100 -5.44 -13.44 -7.27
CA LEU A 100 -4.85 -14.41 -6.36
C LEU A 100 -5.42 -14.25 -4.95
N GLU A 101 -5.60 -13.01 -4.51
CA GLU A 101 -6.15 -12.65 -3.21
C GLU A 101 -6.95 -11.34 -3.35
N PRO A 102 -8.27 -11.34 -3.15
CA PRO A 102 -9.06 -10.13 -3.12
C PRO A 102 -8.50 -9.12 -2.10
N LEU A 103 -8.57 -7.82 -2.38
CA LEU A 103 -8.17 -6.79 -1.42
C LEU A 103 -8.99 -6.96 -0.13
N PRO A 104 -8.34 -7.23 1.02
CA PRO A 104 -9.07 -7.42 2.26
C PRO A 104 -9.83 -6.15 2.68
N PRO A 105 -11.07 -6.25 3.18
CA PRO A 105 -11.91 -5.10 3.48
C PRO A 105 -11.38 -4.23 4.64
N ASP A 106 -10.57 -4.82 5.51
CA ASP A 106 -9.90 -4.18 6.65
C ASP A 106 -8.46 -3.72 6.32
N ALA A 107 -8.00 -3.86 5.07
CA ALA A 107 -6.70 -3.33 4.68
C ALA A 107 -6.73 -1.79 4.66
N ASP A 108 -5.77 -1.16 5.33
CA ASP A 108 -5.60 0.30 5.31
C ASP A 108 -4.63 0.71 4.20
N LEU A 109 -3.54 -0.04 4.05
CA LEU A 109 -2.45 0.27 3.13
C LEU A 109 -2.18 -0.88 2.17
N ILE A 110 -1.75 -0.50 0.96
CA ILE A 110 -1.20 -1.39 -0.05
C ILE A 110 0.27 -1.05 -0.22
N LYS A 111 1.12 -2.07 -0.26
CA LYS A 111 2.55 -1.93 -0.55
C LYS A 111 2.93 -2.74 -1.78
N VAL A 112 3.44 -2.07 -2.81
CA VAL A 112 4.08 -2.70 -3.97
C VAL A 112 5.56 -2.84 -3.64
N HIS A 113 6.07 -4.07 -3.67
CA HIS A 113 7.47 -4.33 -3.30
C HIS A 113 8.38 -4.08 -4.50
N GLY A 114 9.40 -3.24 -4.32
CA GLY A 114 10.41 -2.91 -5.33
C GLY A 114 9.92 -2.97 -6.79
N PHE A 115 10.34 -4.02 -7.49
CA PHE A 115 10.09 -4.27 -8.91
C PHE A 115 8.66 -4.74 -9.28
N GLY A 116 7.74 -4.80 -8.32
CA GLY A 116 6.35 -5.24 -8.54
C GLY A 116 6.15 -6.75 -8.54
N ASP A 117 7.08 -7.54 -8.00
CA ASP A 117 6.92 -8.99 -7.93
C ASP A 117 5.98 -9.44 -6.80
N ARG A 118 5.80 -8.57 -5.80
CA ARG A 118 4.96 -8.81 -4.63
C ARG A 118 4.12 -7.59 -4.30
N VAL A 119 2.95 -7.86 -3.74
CA VAL A 119 2.06 -6.87 -3.14
C VAL A 119 1.77 -7.28 -1.71
N SER A 120 1.80 -6.33 -0.76
CA SER A 120 1.28 -6.55 0.58
C SER A 120 0.03 -5.73 0.84
N TYR A 121 -0.94 -6.37 1.49
CA TYR A 121 -2.07 -5.71 2.12
C TYR A 121 -1.78 -5.62 3.62
N LEU A 122 -1.88 -4.41 4.18
CA LEU A 122 -1.54 -4.13 5.58
C LEU A 122 -2.79 -3.57 6.29
N ALA A 123 -3.22 -4.26 7.33
CA ALA A 123 -4.28 -3.80 8.23
C ALA A 123 -3.66 -3.41 9.58
N PHE A 124 -4.09 -2.29 10.13
CA PHE A 124 -3.58 -1.77 11.40
C PHE A 124 -4.71 -1.59 12.42
N GLU A 125 -4.41 -2.01 13.66
CA GLU A 125 -5.31 -1.78 14.78
C GLU A 125 -5.34 -0.27 15.10
N GLY A 126 -6.49 0.35 14.84
CA GLY A 126 -6.73 1.76 15.13
C GLY A 126 -6.10 2.72 14.12
N PHE A 127 -5.97 2.36 12.84
CA PHE A 127 -5.42 3.24 11.80
C PHE A 127 -6.03 4.65 11.82
N GLN A 128 -7.37 4.75 11.91
CA GLN A 128 -8.08 6.03 11.94
C GLN A 128 -7.92 6.77 13.28
N ASN A 129 -7.91 6.05 14.40
CA ASN A 129 -8.14 6.63 15.73
C ASN A 129 -6.89 6.71 16.61
N ARG A 130 -5.79 6.04 16.24
CA ARG A 130 -4.53 6.03 17.00
C ARG A 130 -3.42 6.68 16.21
N ALA A 131 -2.60 7.49 16.88
CA ALA A 131 -1.46 8.15 16.25
C ALA A 131 -0.33 7.17 15.87
N LEU A 132 -0.22 6.06 16.62
CA LEU A 132 0.76 4.99 16.44
C LEU A 132 0.03 3.63 16.32
N PRO A 133 -0.64 3.35 15.20
CA PRO A 133 -1.40 2.11 15.06
C PRO A 133 -0.44 0.92 14.85
N THR A 134 -0.83 -0.25 15.36
CA THR A 134 -0.01 -1.48 15.31
C THR A 134 -0.49 -2.39 14.20
N LEU A 135 0.43 -3.06 13.51
CA LEU A 135 0.11 -4.01 12.45
C LEU A 135 -0.72 -5.16 13.02
N ALA A 136 -1.96 -5.28 12.53
CA ALA A 136 -2.90 -6.32 12.93
C ALA A 136 -2.87 -7.51 11.96
N ARG A 137 -2.67 -7.23 10.67
CA ARG A 137 -2.59 -8.28 9.63
C ARG A 137 -1.71 -7.85 8.47
N ARG A 138 -1.00 -8.83 7.90
CA ARG A 138 -0.20 -8.64 6.70
C ARG A 138 -0.34 -9.83 5.78
N THR A 139 -1.01 -9.61 4.66
CA THR A 139 -1.09 -10.59 3.57
C THR A 139 -0.09 -10.19 2.49
N VAL A 140 0.66 -11.15 1.95
CA VAL A 140 1.61 -10.96 0.85
C VAL A 140 1.17 -11.83 -0.32
N VAL A 141 0.95 -11.19 -1.45
CA VAL A 141 0.69 -11.81 -2.75
C VAL A 141 1.98 -11.80 -3.55
N ASP A 142 2.54 -12.98 -3.81
CA ASP A 142 3.68 -13.18 -4.71
C ASP A 142 3.14 -13.46 -6.11
N LEU A 143 3.23 -12.46 -7.00
CA LEU A 143 2.73 -12.52 -8.37
C LEU A 143 3.56 -13.50 -9.23
N ARG A 144 4.87 -13.57 -8.97
CA ARG A 144 5.79 -14.43 -9.71
C ARG A 144 5.59 -15.90 -9.38
N ARG A 145 5.43 -16.23 -8.09
CA ARG A 145 5.17 -17.60 -7.61
C ARG A 145 3.69 -17.96 -7.59
N ARG A 146 2.80 -16.99 -7.80
CA ARG A 146 1.34 -17.13 -7.71
C ARG A 146 0.92 -17.71 -6.36
N ARG A 147 1.47 -17.18 -5.27
CA ARG A 147 1.21 -17.65 -3.90
C ARG A 147 0.79 -16.50 -3.00
N VAL A 148 -0.08 -16.82 -2.06
CA VAL A 148 -0.53 -15.92 -1.01
C VAL A 148 0.02 -16.44 0.32
N SER A 149 0.50 -15.53 1.17
CA SER A 149 1.00 -15.87 2.49
C SER A 149 0.56 -14.82 3.50
N GLU A 150 0.20 -15.26 4.69
CA GLU A 150 0.00 -14.39 5.84
C GLU A 150 1.31 -14.35 6.65
N VAL A 151 1.77 -13.13 6.96
CA VAL A 151 3.01 -12.93 7.69
C VAL A 151 2.67 -12.77 9.18
N PRO A 152 3.28 -13.56 10.08
CA PRO A 152 3.09 -13.40 11.52
C PRO A 152 3.39 -11.96 11.95
N VAL A 153 2.41 -11.34 12.63
CA VAL A 153 2.51 -9.94 13.10
C VAL A 153 3.03 -9.86 14.54
N ASP A 154 2.84 -10.92 15.31
CA ASP A 154 3.34 -11.04 16.67
C ASP A 154 4.79 -11.52 16.65
N THR A 155 5.68 -10.71 17.23
CA THR A 155 7.12 -10.99 17.31
C THR A 155 7.59 -10.84 18.76
N ALA A 156 8.84 -11.26 19.03
CA ALA A 156 9.46 -11.07 20.35
C ALA A 156 9.50 -9.59 20.79
N ASP A 157 9.57 -8.66 19.83
CA ASP A 157 9.56 -7.22 20.07
C ASP A 157 8.15 -6.59 20.10
N GLY A 158 7.11 -7.43 20.01
CA GLY A 158 5.71 -7.01 19.87
C GLY A 158 5.33 -6.71 18.42
N ARG A 159 4.07 -6.28 18.23
CA ARG A 159 3.56 -5.90 16.91
C ARG A 159 4.28 -4.66 16.39
N ARG A 160 4.58 -4.65 15.09
CA ARG A 160 5.22 -3.51 14.42
C ARG A 160 4.27 -2.30 14.39
N VAL A 161 4.82 -1.11 14.56
CA VAL A 161 4.05 0.15 14.63
C VAL A 161 4.21 0.94 13.35
N LEU A 162 3.14 1.56 12.84
CA LEU A 162 3.22 2.49 11.72
C LEU A 162 3.77 3.85 12.19
N LEU A 163 4.81 4.34 11.51
CA LEU A 163 5.43 5.65 11.78
C LEU A 163 5.24 6.57 10.57
N GLY A 164 5.10 7.88 10.80
CA GLY A 164 4.86 8.84 9.73
C GLY A 164 3.52 8.64 9.01
N LYS A 165 2.49 8.23 9.75
CA LYS A 165 1.16 7.87 9.21
C LYS A 165 0.55 8.98 8.36
N ALA A 166 0.76 10.25 8.69
CA ALA A 166 0.20 11.39 7.95
C ALA A 166 0.52 11.35 6.45
N SER A 167 1.74 10.93 6.09
CA SER A 167 2.16 10.78 4.68
C SER A 167 1.45 9.66 3.92
N LEU A 168 0.81 8.75 4.65
CA LEU A 168 0.03 7.61 4.15
C LEU A 168 -1.47 7.81 4.35
N MET A 169 -1.90 9.00 4.78
CA MET A 169 -3.31 9.38 4.87
C MET A 169 -3.72 10.17 3.62
N PRO A 170 -4.85 9.83 2.95
CA PRO A 170 -5.41 10.67 1.89
C PRO A 170 -5.59 12.12 2.36
N THR A 171 -5.43 13.09 1.46
CA THR A 171 -5.58 14.52 1.81
C THR A 171 -6.96 14.86 2.36
N ALA A 172 -8.00 14.17 1.89
CA ALA A 172 -9.37 14.34 2.35
C ALA A 172 -9.70 13.60 3.66
N MET A 173 -8.76 12.84 4.24
CA MET A 173 -8.99 12.10 5.47
C MET A 173 -8.93 13.02 6.69
N GLY A 174 -10.00 13.01 7.49
CA GLY A 174 -10.07 13.81 8.71
C GLY A 174 -8.94 13.48 9.70
N GLY A 175 -8.49 14.49 10.44
CA GLY A 175 -7.43 14.34 11.45
C GLY A 175 -6.00 14.28 10.91
N ARG A 176 -5.80 14.38 9.59
CA ARG A 176 -4.47 14.40 8.96
C ARG A 176 -3.56 15.50 9.53
N ASP A 177 -4.02 16.74 9.63
CA ASP A 177 -3.21 17.86 10.16
C ASP A 177 -2.82 17.68 11.62
N ARG A 178 -3.63 16.96 12.40
CA ARG A 178 -3.29 16.59 13.78
C ARG A 178 -2.23 15.49 13.78
N GLN A 179 -2.37 14.50 12.90
CA GLN A 179 -1.38 13.44 12.73
C GLN A 179 -0.04 13.98 12.25
N GLU A 180 -0.03 14.94 11.33
CA GLU A 180 1.19 15.55 10.79
C GLU A 180 2.00 16.23 11.88
N ARG A 181 1.35 17.08 12.70
CA ARG A 181 1.99 17.69 13.88
C ARG A 181 2.55 16.66 14.87
N PHE A 182 1.85 15.54 15.06
CA PHE A 182 2.34 14.46 15.91
C PHE A 182 3.57 13.77 15.31
N ASP A 183 3.51 13.46 14.00
CA ASP A 183 4.59 12.80 13.27
C ASP A 183 5.85 13.70 13.19
N ASP A 184 5.67 15.01 13.01
CA ASP A 184 6.75 15.99 12.99
C ASP A 184 7.45 16.07 14.35
N GLY A 185 6.71 16.12 15.45
CA GLY A 185 7.29 16.10 16.79
C GLY A 185 8.10 14.83 17.10
N LEU A 186 7.69 13.68 16.56
CA LEU A 186 8.47 12.44 16.67
C LEU A 186 9.73 12.47 15.78
N ARG A 187 9.64 13.06 14.58
CA ARG A 187 10.76 13.17 13.64
C ARG A 187 11.84 14.13 14.16
N GLU A 188 11.45 15.28 14.70
CA GLU A 188 12.35 16.26 15.32
C GLU A 188 13.16 15.67 16.48
N ARG A 189 12.57 14.71 17.20
CA ARG A 189 13.22 13.99 18.30
C ARG A 189 13.97 12.72 17.85
N GLY A 190 14.09 12.50 16.54
CA GLY A 190 14.86 11.38 15.98
C GLY A 190 14.23 10.00 16.18
N VAL A 191 12.94 9.90 16.51
CA VAL A 191 12.25 8.60 16.71
C VAL A 191 12.19 7.80 15.41
N PHE A 192 12.02 8.48 14.29
CA PHE A 192 12.08 7.91 12.95
C PHE A 192 12.51 8.95 11.90
N THR A 193 13.02 8.46 10.78
CA THR A 193 13.46 9.30 9.64
C THR A 193 12.55 9.15 8.42
N GLN A 194 12.05 7.95 8.16
CA GLN A 194 11.17 7.63 7.03
C GLN A 194 9.84 7.08 7.52
N SER A 195 8.76 7.46 6.85
CA SER A 195 7.43 6.93 7.10
C SER A 195 7.33 5.47 6.65
N GLY A 196 6.50 4.70 7.34
CA GLY A 196 6.24 3.31 7.00
C GLY A 196 6.21 2.42 8.23
N LEU A 197 6.30 1.11 7.98
CA LEU A 197 6.20 0.12 9.02
C LEU A 197 7.49 0.11 9.87
N GLY A 198 7.40 0.63 11.08
CA GLY A 198 8.50 0.74 12.04
C GLY A 198 8.82 -0.55 12.79
N PRO A 199 9.55 -0.43 13.92
CA PRO A 199 9.94 -1.57 14.74
C PRO A 199 8.76 -2.10 15.56
N GLY A 200 8.98 -3.21 16.27
CA GLY A 200 8.05 -3.73 17.27
C GLY A 200 7.79 -2.74 18.41
N LEU A 201 6.61 -2.82 19.02
CA LEU A 201 6.17 -1.92 20.09
C LEU A 201 7.17 -1.78 21.25
N ARG A 202 7.86 -2.87 21.64
CA ARG A 202 8.86 -2.83 22.72
C ARG A 202 10.05 -1.94 22.35
N VAL A 203 10.56 -2.10 21.12
CA VAL A 203 11.67 -1.31 20.59
C VAL A 203 11.24 0.15 20.40
N LEU A 204 10.04 0.40 19.88
CA LEU A 204 9.52 1.77 19.77
C LEU A 204 9.38 2.44 21.13
N THR A 205 8.85 1.74 22.14
CA THR A 205 8.69 2.27 23.50
C THR A 205 10.03 2.75 24.05
N ARG A 206 11.09 1.97 23.86
CA ARG A 206 12.45 2.37 24.25
C ARG A 206 12.90 3.64 23.51
N ARG A 207 12.72 3.71 22.18
CA ARG A 207 13.04 4.91 21.40
C ARG A 207 12.29 6.14 21.87
N LEU A 208 11.02 5.99 22.26
CA LEU A 208 10.21 7.09 22.78
C LEU A 208 10.69 7.57 24.16
N VAL A 209 11.17 6.66 25.02
CA VAL A 209 11.80 7.02 26.31
C VAL A 209 13.13 7.74 26.07
N ASP A 210 13.99 7.17 25.22
CA ASP A 210 15.31 7.75 24.88
C ASP A 210 15.16 9.15 24.24
N ALA A 211 14.10 9.37 23.46
CA ALA A 211 13.74 10.64 22.84
C ALA A 211 12.99 11.62 23.77
N GLY A 212 12.81 11.26 25.05
CA GLY A 212 12.09 12.08 26.04
C GLY A 212 10.61 12.33 25.70
N VAL A 213 10.00 11.49 24.86
CA VAL A 213 8.57 11.55 24.50
C VAL A 213 7.73 10.90 25.58
N LEU A 214 8.20 9.78 26.12
CA LEU A 214 7.59 9.11 27.27
C LEU A 214 8.50 9.30 28.49
N THR A 215 7.94 9.75 29.60
CA THR A 215 8.64 9.69 30.89
C THR A 215 8.66 8.24 31.34
N GLY A 216 9.86 7.64 31.48
CA GLY A 216 9.99 6.31 32.05
C GLY A 216 9.28 6.29 33.42
N ARG A 217 8.38 5.33 33.65
CA ARG A 217 7.90 5.08 35.02
C ARG A 217 9.11 4.58 35.82
N THR A 218 9.78 5.47 36.54
CA THR A 218 10.51 5.06 37.74
C THR A 218 9.47 4.47 38.68
N SER A 219 9.41 3.15 38.79
CA SER A 219 8.74 2.55 39.93
C SER A 219 9.56 2.93 41.15
N ALA A 220 9.18 4.03 41.81
CA ALA A 220 9.55 4.24 43.19
C ALA A 220 8.88 3.12 43.98
N ALA A 221 9.60 2.01 44.16
CA ALA A 221 9.30 1.03 45.18
C ALA A 221 9.43 1.76 46.52
N GLY A 222 8.30 2.25 47.03
CA GLY A 222 8.19 2.72 48.39
C GLY A 222 8.30 1.52 49.32
N THR A 223 9.52 1.17 49.70
CA THR A 223 9.75 0.36 50.90
C THR A 223 9.66 1.29 52.10
N ARG A 224 8.49 1.33 52.74
CA ARG A 224 8.38 1.73 54.14
C ARG A 224 8.18 0.44 54.94
N CYS A 225 9.22 0.04 55.67
CA CYS A 225 9.10 -0.62 56.96
C CYS A 225 9.50 0.39 58.02
#